data_AF-A0A1I2G5Q8-F1
#
_entry.id   AF-A0A1I2G5Q8-F1
#
_cell.length_a   1.000
_cell.length_b   1.000
_cell.length_c   1.000
_cell.angle_alpha   90.00
_cell.angle_beta   90.00
_cell.angle_gamma   90.00
#
_symmetry.space_group_name_H-M   'P 1'
#
loop_
_entity.id
_entity.type
_entity.pdbx_description
1 polymer ?
#
loop_
_entity_poly.entity_id
_entity_poly.type
_entity_poly.pdbx_seq_one_letter_code
_entity_poly.pdbx_strand_id
1 'polypeptide(L)'
;MTTPPIITIAQMNPDGSLPIPAPAPAPAAAAPDAAEMLQRIEALQDRADSLQEVLDKPLSAILAEHERAQEAAAAWDAFGAMWMLSQRAMRRVAMDLAAQLGVSEEDVVQRALAHARNVLNVEDEDLGGTVAAAQLAHIARHKPFLRKQFR
;
A
#
# COMPACT_ATOMS: atom_id res chain seq x y z
N MET A 1 58.75 -27.53 -4.77
CA MET A 1 59.51 -26.55 -3.98
C MET A 1 59.20 -25.18 -4.57
N THR A 2 58.35 -24.40 -3.92
CA THR A 2 57.87 -23.10 -4.44
C THR A 2 58.89 -22.03 -4.05
N THR A 3 59.51 -21.40 -5.03
CA THR A 3 60.52 -20.34 -4.84
C THR A 3 59.86 -19.13 -4.17
N PRO A 4 60.43 -18.56 -3.09
CA PRO A 4 59.85 -17.37 -2.47
C PRO A 4 59.97 -16.17 -3.41
N PRO A 5 59.01 -15.22 -3.39
CA PRO A 5 59.11 -14.02 -4.19
C PRO A 5 60.31 -13.18 -3.73
N ILE A 6 61.10 -12.72 -4.70
CA ILE A 6 62.23 -11.81 -4.46
C ILE A 6 61.64 -10.46 -4.03
N ILE A 7 61.89 -10.06 -2.77
CA ILE A 7 61.54 -8.71 -2.30
C ILE A 7 62.62 -7.75 -2.80
N THR A 8 62.30 -6.99 -3.85
CA THR A 8 63.13 -5.87 -4.31
C THR A 8 62.77 -4.62 -3.50
N ILE A 9 63.72 -4.12 -2.70
CA ILE A 9 63.59 -2.84 -1.99
C ILE A 9 63.82 -1.72 -3.01
N ALA A 10 62.82 -0.87 -3.23
CA ALA A 10 62.92 0.27 -4.14
C ALA A 10 63.93 1.30 -3.60
N GLN A 11 64.93 1.67 -4.41
CA GLN A 11 65.84 2.77 -4.07
C GLN A 11 65.23 4.11 -4.52
N MET A 12 65.41 5.13 -3.68
CA MET A 12 64.94 6.49 -3.95
C MET A 12 65.68 7.09 -5.16
N ASN A 13 64.97 7.82 -6.02
CA ASN A 13 65.58 8.61 -7.07
C ASN A 13 66.40 9.77 -6.45
N PRO A 14 67.40 10.33 -7.16
CA PRO A 14 68.27 11.39 -6.63
C PRO A 14 67.55 12.71 -6.30
N ASP A 15 66.32 12.90 -6.77
CA ASP A 15 65.43 14.02 -6.43
C ASP A 15 64.54 13.76 -5.21
N GLY A 16 64.71 12.60 -4.54
CA GLY A 16 63.96 12.21 -3.35
C GLY A 16 62.61 11.55 -3.65
N SER A 17 62.27 11.31 -4.92
CA SER A 17 61.04 10.61 -5.29
C SER A 17 61.21 9.08 -5.24
N LEU A 18 60.14 8.36 -4.89
CA LEU A 18 60.11 6.90 -5.02
C LEU A 18 59.83 6.52 -6.47
N PRO A 19 60.55 5.56 -7.08
CA PRO A 19 60.22 5.08 -8.41
C PRO A 19 58.84 4.44 -8.38
N ILE A 20 57.90 5.01 -9.15
CA ILE A 20 56.56 4.45 -9.31
C ILE A 20 56.72 3.12 -10.05
N PRO A 21 56.27 1.99 -9.49
CA PRO A 21 56.28 0.73 -10.23
C PRO A 21 55.44 0.92 -11.48
N ALA A 22 56.04 0.72 -12.65
CA ALA A 22 55.28 0.72 -13.90
C ALA A 22 54.13 -0.28 -13.75
N PRO A 23 52.88 0.09 -14.09
CA PRO A 23 51.79 -0.86 -14.04
C PRO A 23 52.20 -2.06 -14.88
N ALA A 24 52.11 -3.27 -14.31
CA ALA A 24 52.31 -4.49 -15.07
C ALA A 24 51.50 -4.36 -16.36
N PRO A 25 52.07 -4.71 -17.54
CA PRO A 25 51.31 -4.64 -18.78
C PRO A 25 50.00 -5.36 -18.53
N ALA A 26 48.87 -4.65 -18.72
CA ALA A 26 47.57 -5.28 -18.61
C ALA A 26 47.63 -6.53 -19.49
N PRO A 27 47.25 -7.73 -18.99
CA PRO A 27 47.18 -8.88 -19.86
C PRO A 27 46.31 -8.44 -21.03
N ALA A 28 46.82 -8.53 -22.25
CA ALA A 28 46.04 -8.21 -23.43
C ALA A 28 44.76 -9.02 -23.31
N ALA A 29 43.64 -8.35 -23.04
CA ALA A 29 42.36 -9.02 -22.96
C ALA A 29 42.11 -9.51 -24.38
N ALA A 30 42.39 -10.80 -24.61
CA ALA A 30 42.05 -11.46 -25.85
C ALA A 30 40.56 -11.17 -26.09
N ALA A 31 40.24 -10.68 -27.30
CA ALA A 31 38.84 -10.59 -27.70
C ALA A 31 38.23 -11.98 -27.46
N PRO A 32 37.15 -12.09 -26.66
CA PRO A 32 36.60 -13.39 -26.35
C PRO A 32 36.22 -14.07 -27.67
N ASP A 33 36.53 -15.36 -27.74
CA ASP A 33 36.12 -16.22 -28.83
C ASP A 33 34.61 -16.04 -29.07
N ALA A 34 34.20 -15.93 -30.34
CA ALA A 34 32.78 -15.82 -30.70
C ALA A 34 31.94 -16.97 -30.10
N ALA A 35 32.53 -18.15 -29.91
CA ALA A 35 31.91 -19.29 -29.23
C ALA A 35 31.74 -19.05 -27.71
N GLU A 36 32.70 -18.43 -27.04
CA GLU A 36 32.58 -18.05 -25.62
C GLU A 36 31.50 -16.96 -25.42
N MET A 37 31.37 -16.02 -26.36
CA MET A 37 30.28 -15.05 -26.34
C MET A 37 28.91 -15.73 -26.50
N LEU A 38 28.78 -16.68 -27.44
CA LEU A 38 27.54 -17.43 -27.64
C LEU A 38 27.14 -18.23 -26.40
N GLN A 39 28.09 -18.92 -25.76
CA GLN A 39 27.83 -19.66 -24.51
C GLN A 39 27.39 -18.73 -23.37
N ARG A 40 27.97 -17.54 -23.26
CA ARG A 40 27.54 -16.54 -22.26
C ARG A 40 26.13 -16.03 -22.55
N ILE A 41 25.77 -15.82 -23.81
CA ILE A 41 24.41 -15.40 -24.19
C ILE A 41 23.40 -16.48 -23.83
N GLU A 42 23.68 -17.74 -24.14
CA GLU A 42 22.83 -18.88 -23.82
C GLU A 42 22.66 -19.02 -22.30
N ALA A 43 23.74 -18.96 -21.52
CA ALA A 43 23.66 -19.01 -20.06
C ALA A 43 22.89 -17.84 -19.43
N LEU A 44 22.94 -16.65 -20.05
CA LEU A 44 22.15 -15.50 -19.61
C LEU A 44 20.66 -15.65 -19.98
N GLN A 45 20.35 -16.25 -21.13
CA GLN A 45 18.99 -16.58 -21.54
C GLN A 45 18.37 -17.61 -20.59
N ASP A 46 19.06 -18.72 -20.30
CA ASP A 46 18.57 -19.74 -19.36
C ASP A 46 18.26 -19.14 -17.97
N ARG A 47 19.14 -18.22 -17.52
CA ARG A 47 18.92 -17.53 -16.25
C ARG A 47 17.72 -16.58 -16.31
N ALA A 48 17.51 -15.89 -17.43
CA ALA A 48 16.36 -15.02 -17.61
C ALA A 48 15.05 -15.83 -17.62
N ASP A 49 15.02 -16.95 -18.34
CA ASP A 49 13.85 -17.83 -18.42
C ASP A 49 13.52 -18.45 -17.06
N SER A 50 14.54 -18.90 -16.31
CA SER A 50 14.36 -19.42 -14.95
C SER A 50 13.79 -18.37 -14.00
N LEU A 51 14.26 -17.11 -14.09
CA LEU A 51 13.72 -16.02 -13.29
C LEU A 51 12.28 -15.67 -13.70
N GLN A 52 11.99 -15.66 -15.00
CA GLN A 52 10.64 -15.42 -15.50
C GLN A 52 9.66 -16.47 -14.97
N GLU A 53 10.04 -17.75 -15.01
CA GLU A 53 9.22 -18.86 -14.51
C GLU A 53 8.90 -18.72 -13.01
N VAL A 54 9.87 -18.29 -12.21
CA VAL A 54 9.68 -18.09 -10.77
C VAL A 54 8.81 -16.87 -10.48
N LEU A 55 8.91 -15.80 -11.28
CA LEU A 55 8.28 -14.51 -11.01
C LEU A 55 6.89 -14.34 -11.62
N ASP A 56 6.54 -15.05 -12.69
CA ASP A 56 5.27 -14.87 -13.39
C ASP A 56 4.05 -15.12 -12.51
N LYS A 57 4.06 -16.24 -11.78
CA LYS A 57 2.96 -16.59 -10.88
C LYS A 57 2.79 -15.62 -9.71
N PRO A 58 3.83 -15.24 -8.94
CA PRO A 58 3.65 -14.26 -7.87
C PRO A 58 3.32 -12.86 -8.39
N LEU A 59 3.89 -12.41 -9.51
CA LEU A 59 3.58 -11.09 -10.07
C LEU A 59 2.12 -11.01 -10.53
N SER A 60 1.63 -12.00 -11.26
CA SER A 60 0.21 -12.04 -11.66
C SER A 60 -0.73 -12.06 -10.46
N ALA A 61 -0.40 -12.81 -9.40
CA ALA A 61 -1.18 -12.82 -8.16
C ALA A 61 -1.20 -11.47 -7.45
N ILE A 62 -0.05 -10.78 -7.36
CA ILE A 62 0.07 -9.46 -6.75
C ILE A 62 -0.74 -8.43 -7.54
N LEU A 63 -0.64 -8.44 -8.87
CA LEU A 63 -1.40 -7.52 -9.72
C LEU A 63 -2.91 -7.75 -9.60
N ALA A 64 -3.36 -9.00 -9.57
CA ALA A 64 -4.77 -9.33 -9.40
C ALA A 64 -5.31 -8.95 -7.99
N GLU A 65 -4.51 -9.08 -6.94
CA GLU A 65 -4.88 -8.59 -5.61
C GLU A 65 -4.94 -7.05 -5.57
N HIS A 66 -3.98 -6.39 -6.21
CA HIS A 66 -3.94 -4.94 -6.29
C HIS A 66 -5.14 -4.37 -7.05
N GLU A 67 -5.52 -4.97 -8.19
CA GLU A 67 -6.72 -4.60 -8.94
C GLU A 67 -7.98 -4.74 -8.07
N ARG A 68 -8.16 -5.88 -7.40
CA ARG A 68 -9.27 -6.10 -6.45
C ARG A 68 -9.28 -5.07 -5.32
N ALA A 69 -8.11 -4.70 -4.80
CA ALA A 69 -8.01 -3.66 -3.77
C ALA A 69 -8.40 -2.28 -4.28
N GLN A 70 -8.03 -1.93 -5.52
CA GLN A 70 -8.43 -0.67 -6.17
C GLN A 70 -9.94 -0.61 -6.41
N GLU A 71 -10.52 -1.70 -6.91
CA GLU A 71 -11.98 -1.79 -7.11
C GLU A 71 -12.73 -1.64 -5.78
N ALA A 72 -12.27 -2.33 -4.73
CA ALA A 72 -12.86 -2.20 -3.40
C ALA A 72 -12.73 -0.76 -2.86
N ALA A 73 -11.57 -0.12 -3.02
CA ALA A 73 -11.36 1.27 -2.60
C ALA A 73 -12.30 2.24 -3.34
N ALA A 74 -12.46 2.08 -4.65
CA ALA A 74 -13.39 2.87 -5.45
C ALA A 74 -14.85 2.65 -5.03
N ALA A 75 -15.24 1.40 -4.74
CA ALA A 75 -16.57 1.08 -4.24
C ALA A 75 -16.85 1.73 -2.86
N TRP A 76 -15.86 1.73 -1.96
CA TRP A 76 -15.94 2.39 -0.66
C TRP A 76 -16.05 3.91 -0.78
N ASP A 77 -15.31 4.53 -1.71
CA ASP A 77 -15.39 5.96 -1.97
C ASP A 77 -16.77 6.35 -2.51
N ALA A 78 -17.28 5.63 -3.50
CA ALA A 78 -18.62 5.85 -4.06
C ALA A 78 -19.72 5.64 -3.01
N PHE A 79 -19.61 4.60 -2.17
CA PHE A 79 -20.51 4.37 -1.05
C PHE A 79 -20.47 5.53 -0.05
N GLY A 80 -19.27 5.98 0.32
CA GLY A 80 -19.08 7.13 1.22
C GLY A 80 -19.69 8.41 0.66
N ALA A 81 -19.52 8.69 -0.63
CA ALA A 81 -20.11 9.85 -1.30
C ALA A 81 -21.66 9.79 -1.27
N MET A 82 -22.24 8.63 -1.61
CA MET A 82 -23.69 8.42 -1.57
C MET A 82 -24.24 8.55 -0.14
N TRP A 83 -23.53 7.97 0.84
CA TRP A 83 -23.86 8.09 2.25
C TRP A 83 -23.89 9.55 2.70
N MET A 84 -22.83 10.32 2.43
CA MET A 84 -22.76 11.74 2.79
C MET A 84 -23.84 12.58 2.10
N LEU A 85 -24.13 12.30 0.83
CA LEU A 85 -25.21 12.94 0.09
C LEU A 85 -26.57 12.67 0.76
N SER A 86 -26.86 11.40 1.09
CA SER A 86 -28.11 11.01 1.75
C SER A 86 -28.25 11.66 3.13
N GLN A 87 -27.18 11.69 3.94
CA GLN A 87 -27.17 12.34 5.25
C GLN A 87 -27.43 13.86 5.12
N ARG A 88 -26.85 14.52 4.11
CA ARG A 88 -27.09 15.94 3.84
C ARG A 88 -28.53 16.22 3.40
N ALA A 89 -29.08 15.40 2.51
CA ALA A 89 -30.47 15.53 2.05
C ALA A 89 -31.44 15.35 3.21
N MET A 90 -31.27 14.30 4.03
CA MET A 90 -32.09 14.05 5.21
C MET A 90 -31.96 15.15 6.25
N ARG A 91 -30.75 15.66 6.50
CA ARG A 91 -30.55 16.82 7.40
C ARG A 91 -31.32 18.05 6.90
N ARG A 92 -31.28 18.33 5.60
CA ARG A 92 -32.00 19.49 5.04
C ARG A 92 -33.50 19.38 5.28
N VAL A 93 -34.09 18.22 4.97
CA VAL A 93 -35.50 17.94 5.23
C VAL A 93 -35.85 18.09 6.71
N ALA A 94 -35.02 17.54 7.61
CA ALA A 94 -35.24 17.65 9.05
C ALA A 94 -35.22 19.11 9.54
N MET A 95 -34.30 19.94 9.02
CA MET A 95 -34.24 21.36 9.38
C MET A 95 -35.41 22.16 8.81
N ASP A 96 -35.83 21.88 7.58
CA ASP A 96 -36.99 22.54 6.97
C ASP A 96 -38.28 22.21 7.74
N LEU A 97 -38.43 20.96 8.21
CA LEU A 97 -39.54 20.56 9.07
C LEU A 97 -39.46 21.17 10.47
N ALA A 98 -38.26 21.23 11.07
CA ALA A 98 -38.06 21.85 12.38
C ALA A 98 -38.43 23.33 12.37
N ALA A 99 -38.04 24.06 11.32
CA ALA A 99 -38.41 25.46 11.13
C ALA A 99 -39.93 25.64 11.04
N GLN A 100 -40.65 24.76 10.33
CA GLN A 100 -42.12 24.78 10.26
C GLN A 100 -42.78 24.54 11.62
N LEU A 101 -42.14 23.76 12.48
CA LEU A 101 -42.60 23.44 13.83
C LEU A 101 -42.11 24.44 14.89
N GLY A 102 -41.32 25.45 14.51
CA GLY A 102 -40.73 26.40 15.44
C GLY A 102 -39.67 25.80 16.38
N VAL A 103 -39.06 24.67 16.00
CA VAL A 103 -38.00 23.99 16.76
C VAL A 103 -36.64 24.51 16.31
N SER A 104 -35.74 24.77 17.26
CA SER A 104 -34.39 25.25 16.96
C SER A 104 -33.52 24.15 16.33
N GLU A 105 -32.54 24.53 15.52
CA GLU A 105 -31.55 23.58 14.98
C GLU A 105 -30.78 22.86 16.10
N GLU A 106 -30.46 23.57 17.19
CA GLU A 106 -29.75 23.01 18.33
C GLU A 106 -30.54 21.85 18.96
N ASP A 107 -31.85 22.04 19.18
CA ASP A 107 -32.71 21.01 19.74
C ASP A 107 -32.80 19.78 18.84
N VAL A 108 -32.87 19.99 17.52
CA VAL A 108 -32.88 18.90 16.53
C VAL A 108 -31.57 18.11 16.61
N VAL A 109 -30.43 18.79 16.67
CA VAL A 109 -29.11 18.15 16.76
C VAL A 109 -28.97 17.38 18.07
N GLN A 110 -29.35 17.97 19.21
CA GLN A 110 -29.31 17.30 20.51
C GLN A 110 -30.18 16.03 20.52
N ARG A 111 -31.38 16.09 19.95
CA ARG A 111 -32.26 14.92 19.79
C ARG A 111 -31.64 13.85 18.91
N ALA A 112 -31.07 14.23 17.76
CA ALA A 112 -30.41 13.29 16.87
C ALA A 112 -29.22 12.57 17.54
N LEU A 113 -28.41 13.30 18.32
CA LEU A 113 -27.31 12.72 19.11
C LEU A 113 -27.81 11.79 20.21
N ALA A 114 -28.92 12.14 20.87
CA ALA A 114 -29.55 11.28 21.86
C ALA A 114 -30.01 9.95 21.23
N HIS A 115 -30.69 10.00 20.07
CA HIS A 115 -31.08 8.80 19.33
C HIS A 115 -29.87 7.97 18.91
N ALA A 116 -28.82 8.58 18.36
CA ALA A 116 -27.59 7.87 18.00
C ALA A 116 -26.96 7.16 19.21
N ARG A 117 -26.88 7.83 20.37
CA ARG A 117 -26.39 7.24 21.61
C ARG A 117 -27.27 6.07 22.06
N ASN A 118 -28.59 6.19 21.97
CA ASN A 118 -29.49 5.12 22.37
C ASN A 118 -29.33 3.89 21.45
N VAL A 119 -29.30 4.08 20.13
CA VAL A 119 -29.04 2.99 19.17
C VAL A 119 -27.76 2.21 19.53
N LEU A 120 -26.72 2.94 19.95
CA LEU A 120 -25.45 2.32 20.30
C LEU A 120 -25.49 1.61 21.65
N ASN A 121 -26.21 2.13 22.64
CA ASN A 121 -26.08 1.68 24.04
C ASN A 121 -27.30 0.92 24.59
N VAL A 122 -28.44 0.99 23.91
CA VAL A 122 -29.67 0.26 24.24
C VAL A 122 -29.82 -0.91 23.26
N GLU A 123 -30.25 -2.06 23.76
CA GLU A 123 -30.34 -3.28 22.96
C GLU A 123 -31.54 -3.26 22.00
N ASP A 124 -32.70 -2.73 22.43
CA ASP A 124 -33.97 -2.75 21.68
C ASP A 124 -34.46 -1.34 21.26
N GLU A 125 -33.56 -0.41 20.91
CA GLU A 125 -33.98 0.92 20.45
C GLU A 125 -34.77 0.81 19.12
N ASP A 126 -36.05 1.18 19.17
CA ASP A 126 -36.89 1.28 17.98
C ASP A 126 -36.62 2.62 17.27
N LEU A 127 -36.04 2.53 16.07
CA LEU A 127 -35.78 3.69 15.22
C LEU A 127 -37.03 4.16 14.45
N GLY A 128 -38.12 3.39 14.51
CA GLY A 128 -39.33 3.62 13.73
C GLY A 128 -39.13 3.39 12.23
N GLY A 129 -40.23 3.24 11.51
CA GLY A 129 -40.23 3.10 10.05
C GLY A 129 -40.03 1.68 9.52
N THR A 130 -40.25 1.50 8.22
CA THR A 130 -40.42 0.19 7.56
C THR A 130 -39.11 -0.53 7.20
N VAL A 131 -37.96 0.13 7.32
CA VAL A 131 -36.63 -0.40 6.91
C VAL A 131 -35.77 -0.87 8.10
N ALA A 132 -36.34 -0.82 9.31
CA ALA A 132 -35.61 -0.94 10.57
C ALA A 132 -34.89 -2.29 10.78
N ALA A 133 -35.52 -3.43 10.47
CA ALA A 133 -35.01 -4.73 10.90
C ALA A 133 -33.62 -5.09 10.32
N ALA A 134 -33.43 -4.93 8.99
CA ALA A 134 -32.16 -5.28 8.35
C ALA A 134 -31.04 -4.29 8.69
N GLN A 135 -31.36 -3.01 8.83
CA GLN A 135 -30.42 -1.97 9.21
C GLN A 135 -29.99 -2.11 10.67
N LEU A 136 -30.93 -2.35 11.58
CA LEU A 136 -30.63 -2.63 12.99
C LEU A 136 -29.76 -3.87 13.16
N ALA A 137 -30.01 -4.94 12.40
CA ALA A 137 -29.14 -6.11 12.41
C ALA A 137 -27.72 -5.81 11.90
N HIS A 138 -27.58 -4.93 10.89
CA HIS A 138 -26.27 -4.48 10.42
C HIS A 138 -25.54 -3.60 11.45
N ILE A 139 -26.25 -2.65 12.07
CA ILE A 139 -25.72 -1.80 13.13
C ILE A 139 -25.30 -2.65 14.33
N ALA A 140 -26.10 -3.63 14.74
CA ALA A 140 -25.78 -4.55 15.84
C ALA A 140 -24.42 -5.24 15.66
N ARG A 141 -24.10 -5.69 14.43
CA ARG A 141 -22.79 -6.29 14.10
C ARG A 141 -21.61 -5.32 14.32
N HIS A 142 -21.85 -4.02 14.14
CA HIS A 142 -20.81 -2.98 14.22
C HIS A 142 -20.87 -2.14 15.49
N LYS A 143 -21.88 -2.30 16.37
CA LYS A 143 -22.02 -1.57 17.64
C LYS A 143 -20.71 -1.53 18.46
N PRO A 144 -19.95 -2.63 18.64
CA PRO A 144 -18.71 -2.59 19.42
C PRO A 144 -17.64 -1.65 18.84
N PHE A 145 -17.58 -1.53 17.52
CA PHE A 145 -16.68 -0.60 16.83
C PHE A 145 -17.19 0.84 16.95
N LEU A 146 -18.47 1.06 16.67
CA LEU A 146 -19.10 2.38 16.70
C LEU A 146 -19.05 3.01 18.11
N ARG A 147 -19.30 2.24 19.17
CA ARG A 147 -19.20 2.74 20.57
C ARG A 147 -17.83 3.36 20.90
N LYS A 148 -16.75 2.90 20.27
CA LYS A 148 -15.40 3.48 20.47
C LYS A 148 -15.24 4.84 19.79
N GLN A 149 -15.94 5.07 18.69
CA GLN A 149 -15.88 6.31 17.92
C GLN A 149 -16.81 7.41 18.47
N PHE A 150 -17.90 7.03 19.15
CA PHE A 150 -18.88 7.94 19.75
C PHE A 150 -18.69 8.16 21.26
N ARG A 151 -17.50 7.85 21.79
CA ARG A 151 -17.13 8.10 23.19
C ARG A 151 -16.59 9.50 23.40
#